data_AF-K9DH77-F1
#
_entry.id   AF-K9DH77-F1
#
_cell.length_a   1.000
_cell.length_b   1.000
_cell.length_c   1.000
_cell.angle_alpha   90.00
_cell.angle_beta   90.00
_cell.angle_gamma   90.00
#
_symmetry.space_group_name_H-M   'P 1'
#
loop_
_entity.id
_entity.type
_entity.pdbx_description
1 polymer ?
#
loop_
_entity_poly.entity_id
_entity_poly.type
_entity_poly.pdbx_seq_one_letter_code
_entity_poly.pdbx_strand_id
1 'polypeptide(L)'
;MSLLLVIILAALSWLAFHDWQLPNALRYRPFQGRVWRSSFPSASRKDIREFLSVFGAAFSFGDSDKLHLRPDDQVLGVVRAARSARWMPDASDIEPLARALRERYGLRLDEVWHDGLTLGGLFQRVQQARGKSAR
;
A
#
# COMPACT_ATOMS: atom_id res chain seq x y z
N MET A 1 -3.08 -9.24 -40.72
CA MET A 1 -3.08 -8.98 -39.26
C MET A 1 -4.49 -8.59 -38.87
N SER A 2 -5.27 -9.53 -38.31
CA SER A 2 -6.71 -9.35 -38.07
C SER A 2 -6.98 -8.23 -37.06
N LEU A 3 -7.80 -7.26 -37.44
CA LEU A 3 -8.25 -6.16 -36.59
C LEU A 3 -8.87 -6.65 -35.27
N LEU A 4 -9.58 -7.78 -35.33
CA LEU A 4 -10.15 -8.47 -34.17
C LEU A 4 -9.08 -8.91 -33.15
N LEU A 5 -7.92 -9.37 -33.63
CA LEU A 5 -6.81 -9.79 -32.77
C LEU A 5 -6.22 -8.57 -32.03
N VAL A 6 -6.14 -7.42 -32.70
CA VAL A 6 -5.67 -6.16 -32.09
C VAL A 6 -6.66 -5.67 -31.04
N ILE A 7 -7.96 -5.73 -31.30
CA ILE A 7 -9.01 -5.32 -30.34
C ILE A 7 -9.03 -6.26 -29.13
N ILE A 8 -8.90 -7.57 -29.33
CA ILE A 8 -8.84 -8.56 -28.24
C ILE A 8 -7.59 -8.32 -27.39
N LEU A 9 -6.43 -8.12 -28.01
CA LEU A 9 -5.19 -7.82 -27.28
C LEU A 9 -5.27 -6.48 -26.54
N ALA A 10 -5.89 -5.46 -27.14
CA ALA A 10 -6.12 -4.17 -26.49
C ALA A 10 -7.09 -4.29 -25.31
N ALA A 11 -8.18 -5.05 -25.45
CA ALA A 11 -9.14 -5.29 -24.38
C ALA A 11 -8.54 -6.10 -23.23
N LEU A 12 -7.74 -7.14 -23.54
CA LEU A 12 -7.02 -7.94 -22.53
C LEU A 12 -5.95 -7.12 -21.82
N SER A 13 -5.23 -6.27 -22.55
CA SER A 13 -4.27 -5.33 -21.97
C SER A 13 -4.99 -4.32 -21.07
N TRP A 14 -6.11 -3.75 -21.56
CA TRP A 14 -6.89 -2.80 -20.79
C TRP A 14 -7.42 -3.41 -19.49
N LEU A 15 -7.93 -4.65 -19.54
CA LEU A 15 -8.39 -5.36 -18.35
C LEU A 15 -7.24 -5.64 -17.36
N ALA A 16 -6.07 -6.04 -17.86
CA ALA A 16 -4.89 -6.32 -17.03
C ALA A 16 -4.29 -5.06 -16.36
N PHE A 17 -4.40 -3.89 -17.01
CA PHE A 17 -3.82 -2.64 -16.51
C PHE A 17 -4.82 -1.72 -15.79
N HIS A 18 -6.13 -1.87 -16.03
CA HIS A 18 -7.15 -1.02 -15.42
C HIS A 18 -7.47 -1.43 -13.97
N ASP A 19 -7.46 -2.73 -13.65
CA ASP A 19 -7.74 -3.25 -12.29
C ASP A 19 -6.64 -2.93 -11.26
N TRP A 20 -5.52 -2.36 -11.71
CA TRP A 20 -4.33 -2.10 -10.90
C TRP A 20 -4.23 -0.69 -10.33
N GLN A 21 -5.21 0.14 -10.65
CA GLN A 21 -5.18 1.56 -10.34
C GLN A 21 -5.96 1.83 -9.04
N LEU A 22 -5.36 2.55 -8.10
CA LEU A 22 -6.04 3.00 -6.86
C LEU A 22 -7.43 3.58 -7.20
N PRO A 23 -8.51 3.32 -6.45
CA PRO A 23 -9.80 3.91 -6.78
C PRO A 23 -9.72 5.44 -6.81
N ASN A 24 -10.57 6.06 -7.62
CA ASN A 24 -10.50 7.49 -7.97
C ASN A 24 -10.31 8.41 -6.75
N ALA A 25 -10.90 8.09 -5.60
CA ALA A 25 -10.75 8.87 -4.36
C ALA A 25 -9.29 8.98 -3.85
N LEU A 26 -8.44 7.99 -4.12
CA LEU A 26 -7.01 7.99 -3.78
C LEU A 26 -6.14 8.53 -4.93
N ARG A 27 -6.58 8.37 -6.19
CA ARG A 27 -5.85 8.85 -7.38
C ARG A 27 -5.83 10.37 -7.54
N TYR A 28 -6.93 11.06 -7.21
CA TYR A 28 -7.02 12.52 -7.34
C TYR A 28 -6.47 13.28 -6.13
N ARG A 29 -5.97 12.57 -5.12
CA ARG A 29 -5.39 13.19 -3.94
C ARG A 29 -4.00 13.74 -4.27
N PRO A 30 -3.64 14.96 -3.81
CA PRO A 30 -2.30 15.48 -4.00
C PRO A 30 -1.24 14.61 -3.29
N PHE A 31 0.02 14.75 -3.70
CA PHE A 31 1.15 14.10 -3.04
C PHE A 31 1.17 14.35 -1.52
N GLN A 32 1.26 13.27 -0.74
CA GLN A 32 1.06 13.31 0.71
C GLN A 32 2.36 13.39 1.52
N GLY A 33 3.52 13.53 0.88
CA GLY A 33 4.80 13.52 1.59
C GLY A 33 4.97 14.64 2.62
N ARG A 34 4.31 15.81 2.46
CA ARG A 34 4.29 16.85 3.50
C ARG A 34 3.61 16.37 4.78
N VAL A 35 2.48 15.67 4.65
CA VAL A 35 1.74 15.11 5.80
C VAL A 35 2.54 13.99 6.47
N TRP A 36 3.24 13.16 5.69
CA TRP A 36 4.17 12.18 6.25
C TRP A 36 5.31 12.83 7.03
N ARG A 37 5.91 13.90 6.50
CA ARG A 37 6.98 14.64 7.18
C ARG A 37 6.51 15.31 8.46
N SER A 38 5.30 15.88 8.47
CA SER A 38 4.75 16.50 9.68
C SER A 38 4.39 15.48 10.75
N SER A 39 3.90 14.29 10.35
CA SER A 39 3.52 13.22 11.28
C SER A 39 4.73 12.48 11.85
N PHE A 40 5.82 12.37 11.08
CA PHE A 40 7.05 11.69 11.47
C PHE A 40 8.29 12.58 11.26
N PRO A 41 8.47 13.64 12.07
CA PRO A 41 9.55 14.60 11.89
C PRO A 41 10.95 13.99 12.10
N SER A 42 11.05 12.96 12.95
CA SER A 42 12.30 12.23 13.22
C SER A 42 12.64 11.16 12.19
N ALA A 43 11.70 10.79 11.30
CA ALA A 43 11.95 9.78 10.27
C ALA A 43 12.61 10.39 9.03
N SER A 44 13.54 9.63 8.44
CA SER A 44 14.17 10.05 7.19
C SER A 44 13.18 9.94 6.03
N ARG A 45 13.33 10.77 4.98
CA ARG A 45 12.55 10.64 3.74
C ARG A 45 12.76 9.29 3.06
N LYS A 46 13.91 8.66 3.30
CA LYS A 46 14.22 7.34 2.75
C LYS A 46 13.37 6.27 3.42
N ASP A 47 13.29 6.28 4.75
CA ASP A 47 12.49 5.30 5.52
C ASP A 47 11.01 5.37 5.18
N ILE A 48 10.45 6.58 5.07
CA ILE A 48 9.05 6.78 4.69
C ILE A 48 8.79 6.22 3.28
N ARG A 49 9.66 6.55 2.31
CA ARG A 49 9.50 6.06 0.93
C ARG A 49 9.68 4.55 0.83
N GLU A 50 10.60 3.99 1.58
CA GLU A 50 10.82 2.55 1.65
C GLU A 50 9.58 1.84 2.20
N PHE A 51 9.04 2.31 3.33
CA PHE A 51 7.80 1.80 3.90
C PHE A 51 6.63 1.86 2.90
N LEU A 52 6.42 3.01 2.27
CA LEU A 52 5.37 3.17 1.25
C LEU A 52 5.61 2.25 0.04
N SER A 53 6.87 1.96 -0.29
CA SER A 53 7.21 1.03 -1.36
C SER A 53 6.92 -0.42 -0.99
N VAL A 54 7.20 -0.83 0.25
CA VAL A 54 6.86 -2.17 0.75
C VAL A 54 5.36 -2.36 0.79
N PHE A 55 4.64 -1.37 1.35
CA PHE A 55 3.18 -1.38 1.39
C PHE A 55 2.59 -1.38 -0.03
N GLY A 56 3.06 -0.48 -0.89
CA GLY A 56 2.61 -0.38 -2.28
C GLY A 56 2.84 -1.69 -3.04
N ALA A 57 4.01 -2.31 -2.91
CA ALA A 57 4.33 -3.57 -3.57
C ALA A 57 3.42 -4.73 -3.13
N ALA A 58 3.04 -4.79 -1.84
CA ALA A 58 2.13 -5.83 -1.34
C ALA A 58 0.75 -5.82 -2.04
N PHE A 59 0.29 -4.65 -2.47
CA PHE A 59 -0.95 -4.46 -3.24
C PHE A 59 -0.69 -4.10 -4.71
N SER A 60 0.59 -4.16 -5.09
CA SER A 60 1.14 -3.81 -6.38
C SER A 60 0.83 -2.40 -6.90
N PHE A 61 0.57 -1.42 -6.05
CA PHE A 61 0.39 -0.04 -6.50
C PHE A 61 1.56 0.48 -7.33
N GLY A 62 1.25 1.31 -8.33
CA GLY A 62 2.26 2.01 -9.10
C GLY A 62 3.11 2.95 -8.23
N ASP A 63 4.31 3.27 -8.71
CA ASP A 63 5.25 4.11 -7.96
C ASP A 63 4.74 5.52 -7.64
N SER A 64 3.84 6.05 -8.48
CA SER A 64 3.21 7.35 -8.25
C SER A 64 2.04 7.24 -7.27
N ASP A 65 1.30 6.12 -7.32
CA ASP A 65 0.08 5.88 -6.55
C ASP A 65 0.35 5.77 -5.05
N LYS A 66 1.42 5.08 -4.67
CA LYS A 66 1.84 4.94 -3.25
C LYS A 66 2.15 6.28 -2.58
N LEU A 67 2.42 7.34 -3.36
CA LEU A 67 2.74 8.67 -2.84
C LEU A 67 1.50 9.50 -2.45
N HIS A 68 0.31 9.03 -2.81
CA HIS A 68 -0.97 9.63 -2.43
C HIS A 68 -1.52 9.05 -1.13
N LEU A 69 -0.88 8.02 -0.57
CA LEU A 69 -1.24 7.43 0.71
C LEU A 69 -0.90 8.37 1.87
N ARG A 70 -1.81 8.48 2.85
CA ARG A 70 -1.66 9.27 4.08
C ARG A 70 -1.33 8.40 5.28
N PRO A 71 -0.64 8.94 6.28
CA PRO A 71 -0.46 8.24 7.54
C PRO A 71 -1.79 7.96 8.25
N ASP A 72 -2.82 8.78 8.04
CA ASP A 72 -4.14 8.59 8.65
C ASP A 72 -5.03 7.57 7.92
N ASP A 73 -4.62 7.12 6.72
CA ASP A 73 -5.40 6.15 5.97
C ASP A 73 -5.40 4.81 6.72
N GLN A 74 -6.59 4.22 6.90
CA GLN A 74 -6.72 2.91 7.52
C GLN A 74 -6.22 1.83 6.57
N VAL A 75 -5.42 0.88 7.08
CA VAL A 75 -4.89 -0.25 6.28
C VAL A 75 -6.03 -0.97 5.58
N LEU A 76 -7.06 -1.40 6.33
CA LEU A 76 -8.24 -2.05 5.76
C LEU A 76 -9.03 -1.17 4.78
N GLY A 77 -9.00 0.14 4.96
CA GLY A 77 -9.64 1.08 4.03
C GLY A 77 -8.92 1.08 2.68
N VAL A 78 -7.58 1.12 2.70
CA VAL A 78 -6.74 1.09 1.51
C VAL A 78 -6.80 -0.28 0.81
N VAL A 79 -6.81 -1.37 1.56
CA VAL A 79 -6.96 -2.74 1.02
C VAL A 79 -8.31 -2.91 0.31
N ARG A 80 -9.41 -2.49 0.97
CA ARG A 80 -10.76 -2.49 0.37
C ARG A 80 -10.81 -1.68 -0.92
N ALA A 81 -10.25 -0.48 -0.86
CA ALA A 81 -10.18 0.44 -1.98
C ALA A 81 -9.47 -0.22 -3.19
N ALA A 82 -8.33 -0.88 -2.97
CA ALA A 82 -7.58 -1.58 -4.01
C ALA A 82 -8.34 -2.74 -4.67
N ARG A 83 -9.20 -3.44 -3.91
CA ARG A 83 -9.88 -4.66 -4.35
C ARG A 83 -11.31 -4.42 -4.86
N SER A 84 -11.66 -3.19 -5.25
CA SER A 84 -13.02 -2.67 -5.49
C SER A 84 -14.00 -3.52 -6.32
N ALA A 85 -13.57 -4.59 -7.00
CA ALA A 85 -14.44 -5.59 -7.61
C ALA A 85 -15.04 -6.62 -6.62
N ARG A 86 -14.48 -6.77 -5.40
CA ARG A 86 -14.99 -7.69 -4.37
C ARG A 86 -15.65 -6.94 -3.22
N TRP A 87 -16.90 -7.28 -2.92
CA TRP A 87 -17.68 -6.67 -1.85
C TRP A 87 -17.20 -7.02 -0.43
N MET A 88 -16.38 -8.06 -0.27
CA MET A 88 -15.85 -8.49 1.02
C MET A 88 -14.33 -8.70 0.92
N PRO A 89 -13.52 -7.98 1.70
CA PRO A 89 -12.12 -8.33 1.89
C PRO A 89 -12.05 -9.70 2.52
N ASP A 90 -11.24 -10.57 1.94
CA ASP A 90 -10.90 -11.83 2.59
C ASP A 90 -9.62 -11.64 3.42
N ALA A 91 -9.42 -12.47 4.44
CA ALA A 91 -8.17 -12.47 5.21
C ALA A 91 -6.95 -12.68 4.30
N SER A 92 -7.14 -13.39 3.18
CA SER A 92 -6.12 -13.57 2.12
C SER A 92 -5.69 -12.26 1.45
N ASP A 93 -6.48 -11.19 1.49
CA ASP A 93 -6.11 -9.90 0.91
C ASP A 93 -4.97 -9.20 1.68
N ILE A 94 -4.77 -9.55 2.96
CA ILE A 94 -3.77 -8.92 3.83
C ILE A 94 -2.48 -9.75 3.91
N GLU A 95 -2.53 -11.03 3.53
CA GLU A 95 -1.39 -11.95 3.53
C GLU A 95 -0.15 -11.40 2.79
N PRO A 96 -0.27 -10.76 1.60
CA PRO A 96 0.89 -10.15 0.94
C PRO A 96 1.58 -9.08 1.80
N LEU A 97 0.80 -8.29 2.54
CA LEU A 97 1.34 -7.27 3.44
C LEU A 97 2.00 -7.91 4.66
N ALA A 98 1.37 -8.91 5.27
CA ALA A 98 1.94 -9.65 6.40
C ALA A 98 3.30 -10.26 6.03
N ARG A 99 3.39 -10.88 4.85
CA ARG A 99 4.64 -11.42 4.31
C ARG A 99 5.70 -10.34 4.11
N ALA A 100 5.34 -9.25 3.42
CA ALA A 100 6.28 -8.17 3.12
C ALA A 100 6.83 -7.48 4.38
N LEU A 101 5.99 -7.28 5.40
CA LEU A 101 6.41 -6.73 6.70
C LEU A 101 7.36 -7.67 7.44
N ARG A 102 7.07 -8.96 7.43
CA ARG A 102 7.92 -9.97 8.07
C ARG A 102 9.28 -10.06 7.38
N GLU A 103 9.30 -10.13 6.05
CA GLU A 103 10.53 -10.26 5.27
C GLU A 103 11.39 -8.99 5.35
N ARG A 104 10.78 -7.80 5.27
CA ARG A 104 11.54 -6.55 5.24
C ARG A 104 11.92 -6.01 6.62
N TYR A 105 11.04 -6.18 7.60
CA TYR A 105 11.16 -5.53 8.90
C TYR A 105 11.18 -6.49 10.08
N GLY A 106 11.02 -7.80 9.86
CA GLY A 106 10.85 -8.78 10.93
C GLY A 106 9.55 -8.58 11.72
N LEU A 107 8.63 -7.74 11.23
CA LEU A 107 7.40 -7.38 11.93
C LEU A 107 6.28 -8.35 11.58
N ARG A 108 5.69 -8.95 12.61
CA ARG A 108 4.51 -9.80 12.51
C ARG A 108 3.25 -8.95 12.56
N LEU A 109 2.45 -9.00 11.50
CA LEU A 109 1.28 -8.12 11.38
C LEU A 109 0.22 -8.42 12.45
N ASP A 110 0.06 -9.69 12.82
CA ASP A 110 -0.82 -10.17 13.88
C ASP A 110 -0.51 -9.57 15.26
N GLU A 111 0.76 -9.22 15.54
CA GLU A 111 1.17 -8.61 16.81
C GLU A 111 0.81 -7.11 16.91
N VAL A 112 0.51 -6.49 15.77
CA VAL A 112 0.19 -5.05 15.69
C VAL A 112 -1.22 -4.78 15.18
N TRP A 113 -1.95 -5.83 14.81
CA TRP A 113 -3.26 -5.73 14.19
C TRP A 113 -4.32 -5.25 15.18
N HIS A 114 -5.16 -4.33 14.74
CA HIS A 114 -6.40 -3.96 15.40
C HIS A 114 -7.33 -3.26 14.41
N ASP A 115 -8.62 -3.24 14.72
CA ASP A 115 -9.59 -2.46 13.96
C ASP A 115 -9.22 -0.97 14.04
N GLY A 116 -9.05 -0.34 12.88
CA GLY A 116 -8.60 1.05 12.79
C GLY A 116 -7.08 1.25 12.70
N LEU A 117 -6.28 0.18 12.53
CA LEU A 117 -4.85 0.32 12.25
C LEU A 117 -4.61 1.21 11.02
N THR A 118 -3.90 2.32 11.21
CA THR A 118 -3.55 3.27 10.15
C THR A 118 -2.17 2.99 9.56
N LEU A 119 -1.89 3.52 8.37
CA LEU A 119 -0.56 3.43 7.75
C LEU A 119 0.52 4.07 8.65
N GLY A 120 0.20 5.18 9.29
CA GLY A 120 1.08 5.86 10.25
C GLY A 120 1.32 5.01 11.49
N GLY A 121 0.26 4.40 12.05
CA GLY A 121 0.38 3.49 13.19
C GLY A 121 1.26 2.28 12.86
N LEU A 122 1.07 1.69 11.67
CA LEU A 122 1.90 0.60 11.18
C LEU A 122 3.37 1.04 10.98
N PHE A 123 3.60 2.20 10.37
CA PHE A 123 4.95 2.76 10.19
C PHE A 123 5.65 3.00 11.53
N GLN A 124 4.92 3.48 12.54
CA GLN A 124 5.47 3.66 13.88
C GLN A 124 5.96 2.33 14.48
N ARG A 125 5.21 1.24 14.30
CA ARG A 125 5.63 -0.09 14.76
C ARG A 125 6.86 -0.59 14.00
N VAL A 126 6.96 -0.33 12.70
CA VAL A 126 8.17 -0.61 11.90
C VAL A 126 9.38 0.14 12.44
N GLN A 127 9.25 1.44 12.74
CA GLN A 127 10.33 2.24 13.29
C GLN A 127 10.78 1.74 14.67
N GLN A 128 9.84 1.33 15.52
CA GLN A 128 10.15 0.73 16.83
C GLN A 128 10.87 -0.62 16.70
N ALA A 129 10.44 -1.48 15.78
CA ALA A 129 11.09 -2.77 15.55
C ALA A 129 12.54 -2.59 15.06
N ARG A 130 12.77 -1.65 14.14
CA ARG A 130 14.12 -1.31 13.65
C ARG A 130 15.01 -0.69 14.73
N GLY A 131 14.45 0.17 15.58
CA GLY A 131 15.18 0.78 16.70
C GLY A 131 15.59 -0.24 17.77
N LYS A 132 14.79 -1.29 17.99
CA LYS A 132 15.14 -2.41 18.88
C LYS A 132 16.23 -3.30 18.29
N SER A 133 16.23 -3.51 16.98
CA SER A 133 17.22 -4.37 16.30
C SER A 133 18.60 -3.72 16.14
N ALA A 134 18.71 -2.40 16.31
CA ALA A 134 19.97 -1.65 16.25
C ALA A 134 20.64 -1.46 17.62
N ARG A 135 20.10 -2.09 18.67
CA ARG A 135 20.55 -2.00 20.06
C ARG A 135 20.96 -3.38 20.55
#